data_AF-A0A830FRJ9-F1
#
_entry.id   AF-A0A830FRJ9-F1
#
_cell.length_a   1.000
_cell.length_b   1.000
_cell.length_c   1.000
_cell.angle_alpha   90.00
_cell.angle_beta   90.00
_cell.angle_gamma   90.00
#
_symmetry.space_group_name_H-M   'P 1'
#
loop_
_entity.id
_entity.type
_entity.pdbx_description
1 polymer ?
#
loop_
_entity_poly.entity_id
_entity_poly.type
_entity_poly.pdbx_seq_one_letter_code
_entity_poly.pdbx_strand_id
1 'polypeptide(L)' 'MTLIALPLAAVGAGSLLPLLLLVVQLAIAYLVYRDAKRRHSRHALAWALGAFFGNLVVWVLYYVVRDEVGR' A
#
# COMPACT_ATOMS: atom_id res chain seq x y z
N MET A 1 12.68 28.24 16.99
CA MET A 1 11.75 28.12 15.84
C MET A 1 12.58 28.03 14.57
N THR A 2 12.97 26.83 14.14
CA THR A 2 13.61 26.59 12.83
C THR A 2 13.52 25.09 12.51
N LEU A 3 12.32 24.64 12.14
CA LEU A 3 12.05 23.28 11.64
C LEU A 3 11.65 23.33 10.15
N ILE A 4 12.42 24.03 9.31
CA ILE A 4 12.14 24.07 7.86
C ILE A 4 13.46 24.09 7.09
N ALA A 5 14.12 22.94 7.05
CA ALA A 5 15.03 22.58 5.97
C ALA A 5 15.26 21.06 6.03
N LEU A 6 14.19 20.27 5.80
CA LEU A 6 14.42 18.91 5.35
C LEU A 6 15.15 19.04 4.00
N PRO A 7 16.41 18.60 3.87
CA PRO A 7 17.14 18.82 2.63
C PRO A 7 16.38 18.07 1.53
N LEU A 8 16.00 18.76 0.46
CA LEU A 8 15.49 18.14 -0.77
C LEU A 8 16.44 17.01 -1.27
N ALA A 9 17.71 17.04 -0.88
CA ALA A 9 18.68 15.96 -1.08
C ALA A 9 18.40 14.68 -0.24
N ALA A 10 17.91 14.80 0.99
CA ALA A 10 17.44 13.66 1.80
C ALA A 10 16.12 13.09 1.25
N VAL A 11 15.31 13.92 0.60
CA VAL A 11 14.14 13.48 -0.17
C VAL A 11 14.58 12.61 -1.36
N GLY A 12 15.74 12.85 -1.97
CA GLY A 12 16.25 12.05 -3.09
C GLY A 12 16.59 10.59 -2.76
N ALA A 13 17.21 10.33 -1.60
CA ALA A 13 17.52 8.97 -1.15
C ALA A 13 16.36 8.32 -0.35
N GLY A 14 15.60 9.12 0.40
CA GLY A 14 14.42 8.67 1.15
C GLY A 14 13.17 8.40 0.30
N SER A 15 13.12 8.87 -0.94
CA SER A 15 11.98 8.67 -1.86
C SER A 15 12.04 7.37 -2.67
N LEU A 16 13.22 6.75 -2.82
CA LEU A 16 13.36 5.52 -3.62
C LEU A 16 12.67 4.33 -2.97
N LEU A 17 12.76 4.20 -1.64
CA LEU A 17 12.11 3.12 -0.91
C LEU A 17 10.58 3.16 -1.02
N PRO A 18 9.87 4.26 -0.69
CA PRO A 18 8.42 4.31 -0.86
C PRO A 18 7.99 4.14 -2.31
N LEU A 19 8.77 4.64 -3.27
CA LEU A 19 8.52 4.41 -4.70
C LEU A 19 8.66 2.93 -5.06
N LEU A 20 9.72 2.26 -4.60
CA LEU A 20 9.93 0.83 -4.81
C LEU A 20 8.78 0.00 -4.20
N LEU A 21 8.37 0.33 -2.97
CA LEU A 21 7.23 -0.33 -2.32
C LEU A 21 5.93 -0.12 -3.11
N LEU A 22 5.70 1.09 -3.63
CA LEU A 22 4.56 1.37 -4.50
C LEU A 22 4.62 0.55 -5.80
N VAL A 23 5.78 0.45 -6.44
CA VAL A 23 5.98 -0.37 -7.65
C VAL A 23 5.70 -1.85 -7.36
N VAL A 24 6.19 -2.38 -6.25
CA VAL A 24 5.91 -3.74 -5.80
C VAL A 24 4.41 -3.94 -5.58
N GLN A 25 3.75 -3.01 -4.90
CA GLN A 25 2.31 -3.08 -4.63
C GLN A 25 1.48 -3.04 -5.92
N LEU A 26 1.86 -2.21 -6.88
CA LEU A 26 1.25 -2.16 -8.22
C LEU A 26 1.49 -3.46 -9.00
N ALA A 27 2.69 -4.03 -8.93
CA ALA A 27 3.00 -5.31 -9.57
C ALA A 27 2.12 -6.43 -9.02
N ILE A 28 1.93 -6.51 -7.70
CA ILE A 28 1.02 -7.47 -7.06
C ILE A 28 -0.41 -7.28 -7.56
N ALA A 29 -0.93 -6.04 -7.54
CA ALA A 29 -2.28 -5.75 -8.02
C ALA A 29 -2.47 -6.14 -9.50
N TYR A 30 -1.48 -5.87 -10.34
CA TYR A 30 -1.48 -6.25 -11.75
C TYR A 30 -1.48 -7.78 -11.94
N LEU A 31 -0.69 -8.52 -11.17
CA LEU A 31 -0.66 -9.99 -11.23
C LEU A 31 -2.00 -10.59 -10.82
N VAL A 32 -2.61 -10.08 -9.74
CA VAL A 32 -3.95 -10.49 -9.29
C VAL A 32 -5.00 -10.18 -10.35
N TYR A 33 -4.97 -8.99 -10.94
CA TYR A 33 -5.86 -8.62 -12.05
C TYR A 33 -5.73 -9.59 -13.23
N ARG A 34 -4.48 -9.89 -13.63
CA ARG A 34 -4.20 -10.79 -14.76
C ARG A 34 -4.69 -12.21 -14.46
N ASP A 35 -4.43 -12.74 -13.26
CA ASP A 35 -4.92 -14.05 -12.83
C ASP A 35 -6.46 -14.09 -12.82
N ALA A 36 -7.11 -13.07 -12.25
CA ALA A 36 -8.57 -12.98 -12.22
C ALA A 36 -9.18 -12.89 -13.64
N LYS A 37 -8.53 -12.16 -14.56
CA LYS A 37 -8.93 -12.13 -15.98
C LYS A 37 -8.78 -13.49 -16.67
N ARG A 38 -7.67 -14.20 -16.42
CA ARG A 38 -7.45 -15.57 -16.96
C ARG A 38 -8.51 -16.56 -16.48
N ARG A 39 -9.08 -16.33 -15.29
CA ARG A 39 -10.18 -17.12 -14.72
C ARG A 39 -11.57 -16.62 -15.08
N HIS A 40 -11.70 -15.68 -16.04
CA HIS A 40 -12.97 -15.08 -16.46
C HIS A 40 -13.79 -14.45 -15.31
N SER A 41 -13.13 -13.95 -14.27
CA SER A 41 -13.82 -13.31 -13.14
C SER A 41 -14.46 -11.98 -13.57
N ARG A 42 -15.78 -11.83 -13.36
CA ARG A 42 -16.50 -10.56 -13.54
C ARG A 42 -15.99 -9.45 -12.63
N HIS A 43 -15.31 -9.80 -11.53
CA HIS A 43 -14.84 -8.88 -10.50
C HIS A 43 -13.32 -8.69 -10.52
N ALA A 44 -12.65 -8.92 -11.66
CA ALA A 44 -11.19 -8.84 -11.74
C ALA A 44 -10.61 -7.52 -11.23
N LEU A 45 -11.29 -6.39 -11.48
CA LEU A 45 -10.88 -5.08 -10.98
C LEU A 45 -11.01 -4.99 -9.45
N ALA A 46 -12.11 -5.52 -8.89
CA ALA A 46 -12.32 -5.52 -7.44
C ALA A 46 -11.26 -6.35 -6.72
N TRP A 47 -10.85 -7.49 -7.27
CA TRP A 47 -9.74 -8.29 -6.74
C TRP A 47 -8.40 -7.53 -6.74
N ALA A 48 -8.11 -6.81 -7.82
CA ALA A 48 -6.90 -6.00 -7.94
C ALA A 48 -6.88 -4.85 -6.92
N LEU A 49 -8.01 -4.15 -6.75
CA LEU A 49 -8.17 -3.10 -5.75
C LEU A 49 -8.06 -3.66 -4.34
N GLY A 50 -8.66 -4.82 -4.06
CA GLY A 50 -8.51 -5.53 -2.79
C GLY A 50 -7.05 -5.88 -2.48
N ALA A 51 -6.30 -6.36 -3.49
CA ALA A 51 -4.88 -6.64 -3.34
C ALA A 51 -4.03 -5.38 -3.11
N PHE A 52 -4.40 -4.24 -3.72
CA PHE A 52 -3.70 -2.97 -3.54
C PHE A 52 -3.98 -2.32 -2.17
N PHE A 53 -5.24 -2.27 -1.77
CA PHE A 53 -5.67 -1.61 -0.52
C PHE A 53 -5.70 -2.54 0.69
N GLY A 54 -5.45 -3.85 0.54
CA GLY A 54 -5.50 -4.82 1.64
C GLY A 54 -4.63 -4.44 2.83
N ASN A 55 -3.43 -3.91 2.59
CA ASN A 55 -2.56 -3.40 3.65
C ASN A 55 -3.21 -2.22 4.41
N LEU A 56 -3.87 -1.29 3.71
CA LEU A 56 -4.55 -0.16 4.35
C LEU A 56 -5.64 -0.64 5.32
N VAL A 57 -6.40 -1.68 4.94
CA VAL A 57 -7.42 -2.28 5.82
C VAL A 57 -6.80 -2.78 7.13
N VAL A 58 -5.65 -3.48 7.06
CA VAL A 58 -4.94 -3.96 8.25
C VAL A 58 -4.49 -2.80 9.15
N TRP A 59 -3.95 -1.73 8.56
CA TRP A 59 -3.55 -0.55 9.32
C TRP A 59 -4.73 0.13 10.03
N VAL A 60 -5.86 0.28 9.33
CA VAL A 60 -7.08 0.84 9.91
C VAL A 60 -7.55 -0.03 11.08
N LEU A 61 -7.63 -1.35 10.90
CA LEU A 61 -8.04 -2.27 11.95
C LEU A 61 -7.09 -2.21 13.16
N TYR A 62 -5.78 -2.22 12.93
CA TYR A 62 -4.80 -2.08 14.00
C TYR A 62 -5.03 -0.77 14.77
N TYR A 63 -5.20 0.35 14.07
CA TYR A 63 -5.39 1.65 14.72
C TYR A 63 -6.71 1.75 15.51
N VAL A 64 -7.78 1.12 15.04
CA VAL A 64 -9.08 1.13 15.72
C VAL A 64 -9.09 0.18 16.92
N VAL A 65 -8.50 -1.02 16.78
CA VAL A 65 -8.60 -2.11 17.77
C VAL A 65 -7.42 -2.13 18.75
N ARG A 66 -6.30 -1.46 18.46
CA ARG A 66 -5.08 -1.45 19.32
C ARG A 66 -5.34 -1.20 20.80
N ASP A 67 -6.32 -0.34 21.10
CA ASP A 67 -6.60 0.07 22.48
C ASP A 67 -7.47 -0.96 23.23
N GLU A 68 -8.01 -1.97 22.54
CA GLU A 68 -8.75 -3.09 23.14
C GLU A 68 -7.84 -4.12 23.81
N VAL A 69 -6.57 -4.25 23.37
CA VAL A 69 -5.63 -5.31 23.80
C VAL A 69 -4.67 -4.82 24.90
N GLY A 70 -4.86 -3.62 25.45
CA GLY A 70 -3.89 -2.93 26.32
C GLY A 70 -4.36 -2.57 27.73
N ARG A 71 -5.32 -3.30 28.31
CA ARG A 71 -5.63 -3.19 29.75
C ARG A 71 -4.87 -4.22 30.57
#